data_AF-A0A9D9V5V7-F1
#
_entry.id   AF-A0A9D9V5V7-F1
#
_cell.length_a   1.000
_cell.length_b   1.000
_cell.length_c   1.000
_cell.angle_alpha   90.00
_cell.angle_beta   90.00
_cell.angle_gamma   90.00
#
_symmetry.space_group_name_H-M   'P 1'
#
loop_
_entity.id
_entity.type
_entity.pdbx_description
1 polymer ?
#
loop_
_entity_poly.entity_id
_entity_poly.type
_entity_poly.pdbx_seq_one_letter_code
_entity_poly.pdbx_strand_id
1 'polypeptide(L)'
;MPLRPRASEINLSRRSFLEHTASWTGLVAGLQTANAFSESSALDSDCSRSRKPISGHCPEEFEPVRRQFEKNFNDRGELGADVSLYIEGEEVLHLWGGYSDYAQTKYWMRDTLTMPASAIKGLYPFCIHKLQEQGRLEYDDLVTVSTAT
;
A
#
# COMPACT_ATOMS: atom_id res chain seq x y z
N MET A 1 -24.05 -14.47 18.88
CA MET A 1 -24.04 -13.89 17.53
C MET A 1 -24.03 -12.38 17.68
N PRO A 2 -22.92 -11.67 17.39
CA PRO A 2 -22.99 -10.22 17.26
C PRO A 2 -23.52 -9.88 15.87
N LEU A 3 -24.41 -8.88 15.83
CA LEU A 3 -25.12 -8.43 14.64
C LEU A 3 -24.16 -7.70 13.70
N ARG A 4 -24.19 -8.07 12.41
CA ARG A 4 -23.45 -7.45 11.31
C ARG A 4 -23.82 -5.95 11.21
N PRO A 5 -22.86 -5.01 11.26
CA PRO A 5 -23.17 -3.60 11.00
C PRO A 5 -23.60 -3.43 9.53
N ARG A 6 -24.59 -2.56 9.28
CA ARG A 6 -25.07 -2.25 7.94
C ARG A 6 -24.14 -1.22 7.30
N ALA A 7 -23.83 -1.38 6.01
CA ALA A 7 -22.98 -0.48 5.22
C ALA A 7 -23.42 1.01 5.29
N SER A 8 -24.67 1.29 5.66
CA SER A 8 -25.19 2.64 5.88
C SER A 8 -24.65 3.36 7.12
N GLU A 9 -24.03 2.65 8.06
CA GLU A 9 -23.55 3.22 9.34
C GLU A 9 -22.06 3.62 9.31
N ILE A 10 -21.34 3.28 8.24
CA ILE A 10 -19.95 3.68 8.04
C ILE A 10 -19.92 5.10 7.46
N ASN A 11 -20.19 6.09 8.31
CA ASN A 11 -20.03 7.51 7.97
C ASN A 11 -18.55 7.90 8.10
N LEU A 12 -17.72 7.43 7.17
CA LEU A 12 -16.37 7.95 6.99
C LEU A 12 -16.49 9.31 6.32
N SER A 13 -16.24 10.36 7.10
CA SER A 13 -16.17 11.75 6.63
C SER A 13 -15.37 11.81 5.32
N ARG A 14 -16.08 12.09 4.23
CA ARG A 14 -15.72 11.94 2.81
C ARG A 14 -14.49 12.73 2.31
N ARG A 15 -13.68 13.34 3.17
CA ARG A 15 -12.65 14.31 2.74
C ARG A 15 -11.20 13.99 3.14
N SER A 16 -10.95 13.19 4.18
CA SER A 16 -9.55 13.01 4.65
C SER A 16 -8.80 11.86 3.97
N PHE A 17 -9.50 10.80 3.55
CA PHE A 17 -8.84 9.56 3.10
C PHE A 17 -8.29 9.64 1.66
N LEU A 18 -8.81 10.54 0.83
CA LEU A 18 -8.42 10.66 -0.58
C LEU A 18 -7.29 11.67 -0.83
N GLU A 19 -7.01 12.59 0.10
CA GLU A 19 -5.97 13.60 -0.09
C GLU A 19 -4.58 13.12 0.37
N HIS A 20 -4.50 12.19 1.33
CA HIS A 20 -3.22 11.77 1.92
C HIS A 20 -2.48 10.64 1.17
N THR A 21 -3.14 9.87 0.31
CA THR A 21 -2.47 8.83 -0.50
C THR A 21 -1.69 9.40 -1.69
N ALA A 22 -2.01 10.63 -2.10
CA ALA A 22 -1.31 11.35 -3.17
C ALA A 22 0.08 11.87 -2.74
N SER A 23 0.33 12.06 -1.43
CA SER A 23 1.59 12.62 -0.94
C SER A 23 2.72 11.59 -0.79
N TRP A 24 2.39 10.29 -0.67
CA TRP A 24 3.39 9.26 -0.34
C TRP A 24 3.94 8.51 -1.56
N THR A 25 3.28 8.58 -2.71
CA THR A 25 3.80 8.04 -3.98
C THR A 25 5.03 8.79 -4.48
N GLY A 26 5.17 10.08 -4.16
CA GLY A 26 6.30 10.90 -4.61
C GLY A 26 7.65 10.54 -3.98
N LEU A 27 7.68 9.99 -2.75
CA LEU A 27 8.93 9.78 -2.01
C LEU A 27 9.55 8.39 -2.26
N VAL A 28 8.73 7.39 -2.58
CA VAL A 28 9.23 6.06 -3.01
C VAL A 28 9.69 6.10 -4.47
N ALA A 29 8.98 6.82 -5.35
CA ALA A 29 9.44 7.04 -6.72
C ALA A 29 10.75 7.86 -6.77
N GLY A 30 10.87 8.89 -5.93
CA GLY A 30 12.01 9.83 -5.94
C GLY A 30 13.36 9.22 -5.55
N LEU A 31 13.40 8.13 -4.77
CA LEU A 31 14.68 7.51 -4.36
C LEU A 31 15.25 6.53 -5.39
N GLN A 32 14.45 6.01 -6.32
CA GLN A 32 14.92 5.09 -7.38
C GLN A 32 15.31 5.81 -8.67
N THR A 33 14.86 7.06 -8.88
CA THR A 33 15.19 7.86 -10.06
C THR A 33 16.60 8.45 -10.09
N ALA A 34 17.43 8.27 -9.05
CA ALA A 34 18.75 8.89 -9.00
C ALA A 34 19.82 8.23 -9.89
N ASN A 35 19.54 7.14 -10.61
CA ASN A 35 20.60 6.38 -11.29
C ASN A 35 20.34 5.96 -12.75
N ALA A 36 19.42 6.61 -13.46
CA ALA A 36 19.29 6.37 -14.90
C ALA A 36 18.87 7.65 -15.64
N PHE A 37 19.82 8.58 -15.78
CA PHE A 37 19.75 9.64 -16.78
C PHE A 37 20.50 9.16 -18.02
N SER A 38 19.77 8.86 -19.09
CA SER A 38 20.29 8.68 -20.44
C SER A 38 19.15 8.88 -21.43
N GLU A 39 19.28 9.87 -22.29
CA GLU A 39 18.26 10.42 -23.18
C GLU A 39 17.84 9.48 -24.33
N SER A 40 16.53 9.43 -24.51
CA SER A 40 15.72 9.31 -25.74
C SER A 40 16.42 9.06 -27.09
N SER A 41 15.95 8.02 -27.80
CA SER A 41 15.60 8.19 -29.21
C SER A 41 14.26 7.51 -29.51
N ALA A 42 13.37 8.29 -30.11
CA ALA A 42 12.00 7.94 -30.43
C ALA A 42 11.92 6.90 -31.55
N LEU A 43 11.06 5.90 -31.38
CA LEU A 43 10.38 5.20 -32.49
C LEU A 43 8.96 4.84 -32.06
N ASP A 44 8.03 5.16 -32.95
CA ASP A 44 6.60 4.93 -32.88
C ASP A 44 6.25 3.51 -32.45
N SER A 45 5.29 3.39 -31.53
CA SER A 45 4.55 2.14 -31.36
C SER A 45 3.13 2.41 -30.87
N ASP A 46 2.19 1.85 -31.61
CA ASP A 46 0.76 1.82 -31.34
C ASP A 46 0.46 1.69 -29.85
N CYS A 47 -0.24 2.70 -29.31
CA CYS A 47 -0.77 2.64 -27.95
C CYS A 47 -2.02 1.74 -27.95
N SER A 48 -1.82 0.45 -28.23
CA SER A 48 -2.72 -0.55 -27.67
C SER A 48 -2.60 -0.39 -26.16
N ARG A 49 -3.59 0.24 -25.53
CA ARG A 49 -3.72 0.27 -24.07
C ARG A 49 -3.90 -1.18 -23.63
N SER A 50 -2.77 -1.87 -23.43
CA SER A 50 -2.73 -3.17 -22.78
C SER A 50 -3.29 -2.95 -21.38
N ARG A 51 -4.59 -3.23 -21.23
CA ARG A 51 -5.28 -3.16 -19.95
C ARG A 51 -4.61 -4.20 -19.07
N LYS A 52 -3.73 -3.75 -18.19
CA LYS A 52 -3.02 -4.64 -17.26
C LYS A 52 -4.06 -5.46 -16.49
N PRO A 53 -3.88 -6.79 -16.37
CA PRO A 53 -4.87 -7.63 -15.73
C PRO A 53 -4.96 -7.26 -14.24
N ILE A 54 -6.18 -6.93 -13.81
CA ILE A 54 -6.52 -6.68 -12.41
C ILE A 54 -7.39 -7.83 -11.95
N SER A 55 -6.98 -8.43 -10.85
CA SER A 55 -7.61 -9.59 -10.22
C SER A 55 -8.04 -9.25 -8.79
N GLY A 56 -8.86 -10.11 -8.20
CA GLY A 56 -9.32 -9.98 -6.83
C GLY A 56 -10.79 -9.61 -6.69
N HIS A 57 -11.20 -9.39 -5.45
CA HIS A 57 -12.59 -9.18 -5.05
C HIS A 57 -12.79 -7.72 -4.60
N CYS A 58 -13.86 -7.10 -5.13
CA CYS A 58 -14.30 -5.77 -4.77
C CYS A 58 -15.83 -5.77 -4.79
N PRO A 59 -16.49 -5.61 -3.63
CA PRO A 59 -17.93 -5.38 -3.56
C PRO A 59 -18.35 -4.11 -4.32
N GLU A 60 -19.60 -4.06 -4.78
CA GLU A 60 -20.15 -2.92 -5.53
C GLU A 60 -20.09 -1.61 -4.73
N GLU A 61 -20.26 -1.67 -3.41
CA GLU A 61 -20.13 -0.54 -2.49
C GLU A 61 -18.73 0.11 -2.51
N PHE A 62 -17.69 -0.64 -2.90
CA PHE A 62 -16.31 -0.18 -3.04
C PHE A 62 -15.86 -0.02 -4.50
N GLU A 63 -16.78 -0.05 -5.46
CA GLU A 63 -16.47 0.16 -6.88
C GLU A 63 -15.66 1.44 -7.18
N PRO A 64 -15.84 2.58 -6.46
CA PRO A 64 -14.95 3.72 -6.60
C PRO A 64 -13.46 3.40 -6.39
N VAL A 65 -13.14 2.47 -5.48
CA VAL A 65 -11.77 2.01 -5.21
C VAL A 65 -11.23 1.23 -6.40
N ARG A 66 -11.99 0.27 -6.94
CA ARG A 66 -11.61 -0.47 -8.16
C ARG A 66 -11.33 0.50 -9.32
N ARG A 67 -12.21 1.46 -9.57
CA ARG A 67 -12.01 2.45 -10.64
C ARG A 67 -10.75 3.28 -10.44
N GLN A 68 -10.45 3.68 -9.22
CA GLN A 68 -9.22 4.45 -8.94
C GLN A 68 -7.97 3.58 -9.10
N PHE A 69 -8.04 2.31 -8.67
CA PHE A 69 -6.97 1.34 -8.87
C PHE A 69 -6.68 1.13 -10.36
N GLU A 70 -7.71 0.92 -11.19
CA GLU A 70 -7.58 0.84 -12.66
C GLU A 70 -6.95 2.10 -13.28
N LYS A 71 -7.36 3.29 -12.82
CA LYS A 71 -6.77 4.56 -13.28
C LYS A 71 -5.28 4.68 -12.95
N ASN A 72 -4.82 4.13 -11.83
CA ASN A 72 -3.39 4.19 -11.49
C ASN A 72 -2.54 3.44 -12.54
N PHE A 73 -3.03 2.31 -13.07
CA PHE A 73 -2.35 1.59 -14.15
C PHE A 73 -2.47 2.33 -15.49
N ASN A 74 -3.67 2.79 -15.84
CA ASN A 74 -3.94 3.37 -17.16
C ASN A 74 -3.36 4.77 -17.35
N ASP A 75 -3.45 5.62 -16.32
CA ASP A 75 -3.15 7.05 -16.43
C ASP A 75 -1.83 7.42 -15.73
N ARG A 76 -1.39 6.63 -14.74
CA ARG A 76 -0.20 6.93 -13.91
C ARG A 76 0.96 5.97 -14.13
N GLY A 77 0.79 4.93 -14.95
CA GLY A 77 1.87 4.04 -15.36
C GLY A 77 2.34 3.06 -14.28
N GLU A 78 1.49 2.72 -13.29
CA GLU A 78 1.85 1.74 -12.26
C GLU A 78 2.37 0.43 -12.86
N LEU A 79 3.51 -0.08 -12.38
CA LEU A 79 4.07 -1.35 -12.85
C LEU A 79 3.23 -2.53 -12.37
N GLY A 80 3.02 -2.58 -11.06
CA GLY A 80 2.28 -3.60 -10.32
C GLY A 80 1.96 -3.09 -8.92
N ALA A 81 0.78 -3.44 -8.41
CA ALA A 81 0.33 -3.01 -7.10
C ALA A 81 -0.73 -3.97 -6.54
N ASP A 82 -0.93 -3.89 -5.23
CA ASP A 82 -2.04 -4.48 -4.50
C ASP A 82 -2.69 -3.45 -3.56
N VAL A 83 -3.95 -3.67 -3.23
CA VAL A 83 -4.67 -2.90 -2.22
C VAL A 83 -5.65 -3.82 -1.49
N SER A 84 -5.61 -3.75 -0.17
CA SER A 84 -6.50 -4.50 0.71
C SER A 84 -7.15 -3.56 1.73
N LEU A 85 -8.44 -3.79 2.01
CA LEU A 85 -9.21 -3.05 3.00
C LEU A 85 -9.78 -4.03 4.03
N TYR A 86 -9.57 -3.71 5.31
CA TYR A 86 -10.07 -4.48 6.44
C TYR A 86 -11.03 -3.64 7.27
N ILE A 87 -12.17 -4.20 7.64
CA ILE A 87 -13.16 -3.59 8.55
C ILE A 87 -13.43 -4.59 9.66
N GLU A 88 -13.22 -4.17 10.91
CA GLU A 88 -13.40 -5.02 12.10
C GLU A 88 -12.65 -6.36 12.04
N GLY A 89 -11.49 -6.38 11.35
CA GLY A 89 -10.65 -7.58 11.20
C GLY A 89 -10.98 -8.45 9.98
N GLU A 90 -12.03 -8.14 9.24
CA GLU A 90 -12.43 -8.89 8.03
C GLU A 90 -11.94 -8.22 6.76
N GLU A 91 -11.37 -9.00 5.83
CA GLU A 91 -10.95 -8.51 4.50
C GLU A 91 -12.19 -8.25 3.63
N VAL A 92 -12.56 -6.98 3.46
CA VAL A 92 -13.75 -6.59 2.69
C VAL A 92 -13.47 -6.40 1.21
N LEU A 93 -12.24 -6.00 0.87
CA LEU A 93 -11.77 -5.77 -0.50
C LEU A 93 -10.31 -6.15 -0.60
N HIS A 94 -9.94 -6.81 -1.69
CA HIS A 94 -8.56 -7.10 -2.03
C HIS A 94 -8.42 -7.16 -3.56
N LEU A 95 -7.64 -6.23 -4.11
CA LEU A 95 -7.34 -6.12 -5.52
C LEU A 95 -5.84 -6.16 -5.73
N TRP A 96 -5.41 -6.79 -6.82
CA TRP A 96 -4.01 -6.80 -7.24
C TRP A 96 -3.91 -6.84 -8.76
N GLY A 97 -2.81 -6.35 -9.32
CA GLY A 97 -2.64 -6.34 -10.77
C GLY A 97 -1.32 -5.79 -11.25
N GLY A 98 -1.10 -5.91 -12.56
CA GLY A 98 0.16 -5.52 -13.21
C GLY A 98 1.23 -6.60 -13.12
N TYR A 99 2.49 -6.18 -12.98
CA TYR A 99 3.67 -7.03 -13.05
C TYR A 99 4.54 -6.90 -11.81
N SER A 100 5.18 -8.00 -11.42
CA SER A 100 6.09 -8.06 -10.27
C SER A 100 7.53 -7.68 -10.64
N ASP A 101 7.85 -7.59 -11.92
CA ASP A 101 9.19 -7.32 -12.44
C ASP A 101 9.20 -6.20 -13.49
N TYR A 102 10.30 -5.45 -13.56
CA TYR A 102 10.48 -4.37 -14.53
C TYR A 102 10.43 -4.83 -15.99
N ALA A 103 10.83 -6.07 -16.27
CA ALA A 103 10.77 -6.64 -17.61
C ALA A 103 9.34 -7.05 -18.04
N GLN A 104 8.35 -6.92 -17.14
CA GLN A 104 6.95 -7.26 -17.37
C GLN A 104 6.76 -8.70 -17.85
N THR A 105 7.58 -9.62 -17.32
CA THR A 105 7.54 -11.04 -17.66
C THR A 105 6.71 -11.86 -16.67
N LYS A 106 6.48 -11.34 -15.46
CA LYS A 106 5.79 -12.02 -14.38
C LYS A 106 4.64 -11.18 -13.86
N TYR A 107 3.43 -11.70 -13.97
CA TYR A 107 2.26 -11.04 -13.42
C TYR A 107 2.33 -10.92 -11.90
N TRP A 108 1.68 -9.88 -11.40
CA TRP A 108 1.41 -9.74 -9.98
C TRP A 108 0.39 -10.79 -9.55
N MET A 109 0.78 -11.62 -8.58
CA MET A 109 -0.05 -12.64 -7.93
C MET A 109 -0.55 -12.13 -6.58
N ARG A 110 -1.58 -12.78 -6.03
CA ARG A 110 -2.19 -12.42 -4.74
C ARG A 110 -1.19 -12.36 -3.58
N ASP A 111 -0.17 -13.22 -3.64
CA ASP A 111 0.86 -13.42 -2.62
C ASP A 111 2.21 -12.78 -2.99
N THR A 112 2.22 -11.87 -3.97
CA THR A 112 3.44 -11.15 -4.36
C THR A 112 3.92 -10.30 -3.19
N LEU A 113 5.14 -10.58 -2.71
CA LEU A 113 5.75 -9.80 -1.64
C LEU A 113 6.41 -8.54 -2.20
N THR A 114 6.18 -7.43 -1.50
CA THR A 114 6.82 -6.13 -1.77
C THR A 114 7.70 -5.75 -0.59
N MET A 115 8.71 -4.91 -0.85
CA MET A 115 9.49 -4.30 0.23
C MET A 115 8.68 -3.13 0.81
N PRO A 116 8.16 -3.21 2.05
CA PRO A 116 7.28 -2.18 2.61
C PRO A 116 8.01 -0.86 2.93
N ALA A 117 9.34 -0.82 2.77
CA ALA A 117 10.19 0.32 3.05
C ALA A 117 9.85 0.94 4.43
N SER A 118 9.53 2.23 4.48
CA SER A 118 9.22 2.91 5.74
C SER A 118 7.88 2.55 6.35
N ALA A 119 6.95 1.91 5.62
CA ALA A 119 5.64 1.52 6.15
C ALA A 119 5.76 0.53 7.32
N ILE A 120 6.87 -0.24 7.39
CA ILE A 120 7.15 -1.15 8.50
C ILE A 120 7.30 -0.41 9.85
N LYS A 121 7.56 0.90 9.85
CA LYS A 121 7.77 1.66 11.09
C LYS A 121 6.55 1.63 12.02
N GLY A 122 5.34 1.48 11.46
CA GLY A 122 4.12 1.32 12.26
C GLY A 122 4.08 0.03 13.09
N LEU A 123 4.86 -0.98 12.74
CA LEU A 123 4.97 -2.23 13.51
C LEU A 123 5.93 -2.12 14.69
N TYR A 124 6.92 -1.21 14.67
CA TYR A 124 7.87 -1.08 15.79
C TYR A 124 7.20 -0.71 17.13
N PRO A 125 6.27 0.27 17.19
CA PRO A 125 5.55 0.55 18.42
C PRO A 125 4.86 -0.67 19.01
N PHE A 126 4.29 -1.56 18.19
CA PHE A 126 3.67 -2.79 18.67
C PHE A 126 4.66 -3.67 19.45
N CYS A 127 5.89 -3.83 18.94
CA CYS A 127 6.95 -4.54 19.66
C CYS A 127 7.30 -3.88 20.99
N ILE A 128 7.37 -2.54 21.02
CA ILE A 128 7.66 -1.77 22.25
C ILE A 128 6.51 -1.90 23.26
N HIS A 129 5.25 -1.74 22.83
CA HIS A 129 4.07 -1.97 23.67
C HIS A 129 4.06 -3.39 24.25
N LYS A 130 4.46 -4.39 23.45
CA LYS A 130 4.53 -5.78 23.94
C LYS A 130 5.58 -5.96 25.04
N LEU A 131 6.73 -5.30 24.92
CA LEU A 131 7.77 -5.33 25.94
C LEU A 131 7.34 -4.60 27.22
N GLN A 132 6.64 -3.48 27.07
CA GLN A 132 6.09 -2.73 28.21
C GLN A 132 5.00 -3.53 28.94
N GLU A 133 4.08 -4.17 28.22
CA GLU A 133 3.08 -5.08 28.80
C GLU A 133 3.72 -6.23 29.59
N GLN A 134 4.89 -6.69 29.15
CA GLN A 134 5.67 -7.72 29.84
C GLN A 134 6.49 -7.19 31.03
N GLY A 135 6.44 -5.90 31.34
CA GLY A 135 7.24 -5.25 32.39
C GLY A 135 8.75 -5.26 32.11
N ARG A 136 9.14 -5.34 30.83
CA ARG A 136 10.56 -5.44 30.41
C ARG A 136 11.18 -4.10 30.03
N LEU A 137 10.38 -3.06 29.95
CA LEU A 137 10.72 -1.70 29.53
C LEU A 137 9.62 -0.76 30.04
N GLU A 138 9.98 0.42 30.51
CA GLU A 138 9.06 1.55 30.65
C GLU A 138 9.38 2.63 29.60
N TYR A 139 8.37 3.40 29.18
CA TYR A 139 8.58 4.42 28.13
C TYR A 139 9.57 5.52 28.52
N ASP A 140 9.66 5.80 29.82
CA ASP A 140 10.54 6.81 30.38
C ASP A 140 11.94 6.28 30.69
N ASP A 141 12.21 4.99 30.39
CA ASP A 141 13.55 4.43 30.55
C ASP A 141 14.55 5.18 29.68
N LEU A 142 15.70 5.52 30.27
CA LEU A 142 16.83 5.99 29.49
C LEU A 142 17.29 4.87 28.56
N VAL A 143 17.48 5.21 27.28
CA VAL A 143 18.03 4.28 26.27
C VAL A 143 19.42 3.76 26.69
N THR A 144 20.16 4.57 27.47
CA THR A 144 21.45 4.20 28.04
C THR A 144 21.28 3.65 29.45
N VAL A 145 21.96 2.55 29.76
CA VAL A 145 22.15 2.11 31.14
C VAL A 145 23.08 3.09 31.87
N SER A 146 22.61 3.70 32.96
CA SER A 146 23.49 4.42 33.89
C SER A 146 24.29 3.39 34.68
N THR A 147 25.43 2.95 34.16
CA THR A 147 26.46 2.28 34.97
C THR A 147 27.14 3.33 35.84
N ALA A 148 26.47 3.73 36.92
CA ALA A 148 27.13 4.40 38.03
C ALA A 148 27.71 3.30 38.93
N THR A 149 29.01 3.05 38.75
CA THR A 149 29.85 2.27 39.67
C THR A 149 30.14 3.08 40.93
#